data_AF-A0A9I9CD50-F1
#
_entry.id   AF-A0A9I9CD50-F1
#
_cell.length_a   1.000
_cell.length_b   1.000
_cell.length_c   1.000
_cell.angle_alpha   90.00
_cell.angle_beta   90.00
_cell.angle_gamma   90.00
#
_symmetry.space_group_name_H-M   'P 1'
#
loop_
_entity.id
_entity.type
_entity.pdbx_description
1 polymer ?
#
loop_
_entity_poly.entity_id
_entity_poly.type
_entity_poly.pdbx_seq_one_letter_code
_entity_poly.pdbx_strand_id
1 'polypeptide(L)'
;MTRRYWNIHLGEMMEAGVHFGHGTRKWNPRMAPYISAKRKEACDLVFDAATRGKQFLIVGTKNKAADSVARAATRTRCHYVNKKWLGG
;
A
#
# COMPACT_ATOMS: atom_id res chain seq x y z
N MET A 1 15.51 17.53 8.51
CA MET A 1 14.30 16.77 8.12
C MET A 1 13.26 16.95 9.20
N THR A 2 12.12 17.53 8.88
CA THR A 2 11.00 17.70 9.82
C THR A 2 10.41 16.33 10.15
N ARG A 3 10.33 15.96 11.43
CA ARG A 3 9.73 14.69 11.85
C ARG A 3 8.22 14.77 11.62
N ARG A 4 7.71 13.98 10.67
CA ARG A 4 6.28 13.86 10.39
C ARG A 4 5.69 12.71 11.18
N TYR A 5 4.42 12.82 11.54
CA TYR A 5 3.69 11.79 12.26
C TYR A 5 2.50 11.33 11.42
N TRP A 6 2.33 10.01 11.36
CA TRP A 6 1.25 9.34 10.65
C TRP A 6 0.37 8.60 11.66
N ASN A 7 -0.94 8.68 11.49
CA ASN A 7 -1.95 8.01 12.32
C ASN A 7 -1.96 6.51 12.02
N ILE A 8 -0.97 5.78 12.55
CA ILE A 8 -0.80 4.32 12.38
C ILE A 8 -0.39 3.71 13.71
N HIS A 9 -1.34 3.04 14.36
CA HIS A 9 -1.14 2.34 15.64
C HIS A 9 -1.06 0.82 15.45
N LEU A 10 -0.33 0.12 16.34
CA LEU A 10 -0.16 -1.34 16.24
C LEU A 10 -1.50 -2.08 16.42
N GLY A 11 -2.36 -1.61 17.34
CA GLY A 11 -3.68 -2.20 17.57
C GLY A 11 -4.54 -2.22 16.31
N GLU A 12 -4.66 -1.07 15.64
CA GLU A 12 -5.42 -0.95 14.38
C GLU A 12 -4.86 -1.86 13.28
N MET A 13 -3.53 -2.04 13.21
CA MET A 13 -2.91 -2.97 12.27
C MET A 13 -3.26 -4.44 12.59
N MET A 14 -3.32 -4.79 13.87
CA MET A 14 -3.72 -6.13 14.29
C MET A 14 -5.19 -6.40 13.97
N GLU A 15 -6.08 -5.44 14.26
CA GLU A 15 -7.52 -5.52 13.95
C GLU A 15 -7.79 -5.62 12.46
N ALA A 16 -7.07 -4.86 11.63
CA ALA A 16 -7.16 -4.93 10.18
C ALA A 16 -6.58 -6.24 9.59
N GLY A 17 -5.94 -7.09 10.41
CA GLY A 17 -5.40 -8.37 9.99
C GLY A 17 -4.17 -8.29 9.09
N VAL A 18 -3.45 -7.16 9.06
CA VAL A 18 -2.31 -6.97 8.12
C VAL A 18 -1.06 -7.77 8.49
N HIS A 19 -1.04 -8.35 9.69
CA HIS A 19 0.04 -9.22 10.17
C HIS A 19 -0.05 -10.65 9.61
N PHE A 20 -1.16 -11.01 8.98
CA PHE A 20 -1.30 -12.31 8.32
C PHE A 20 -0.62 -12.32 6.96
N GLY A 21 0.30 -13.28 6.77
CA GLY A 21 0.97 -13.53 5.50
C GLY A 21 0.38 -14.70 4.72
N HIS A 22 1.03 -15.04 3.61
CA HIS A 22 0.75 -16.29 2.90
C HIS A 22 1.25 -17.49 3.73
N GLY A 23 0.62 -18.66 3.55
CA GLY A 23 1.06 -19.89 4.20
C GLY A 23 2.48 -20.29 3.79
N THR A 24 3.20 -20.97 4.69
CA THR A 24 4.63 -21.33 4.56
C THR A 24 4.96 -22.08 3.26
N ARG A 25 4.05 -22.90 2.74
CA ARG A 25 4.23 -23.63 1.46
C ARG A 25 4.22 -22.74 0.21
N LYS A 26 3.61 -21.56 0.28
CA LYS A 26 3.49 -20.59 -0.85
C LYS A 26 4.39 -19.37 -0.65
N TRP A 27 5.22 -19.38 0.38
CA TRP A 27 6.07 -18.26 0.75
C TRP A 27 7.38 -18.25 -0.06
N ASN A 28 7.85 -17.05 -0.41
CA ASN A 28 9.14 -16.86 -1.06
C ASN A 28 10.22 -16.59 0.00
N PRO A 29 11.31 -17.40 0.09
CA PRO A 29 12.36 -17.22 1.10
C PRO A 29 12.98 -15.82 1.15
N ARG A 30 12.99 -15.07 0.04
CA ARG A 30 13.50 -13.69 -0.01
C ARG A 30 12.72 -12.72 0.88
N MET A 31 11.51 -13.08 1.32
CA MET A 31 10.69 -12.26 2.19
C MET A 31 11.06 -12.42 3.68
N ALA A 32 12.03 -13.28 4.04
CA ALA A 32 12.40 -13.56 5.44
C ALA A 32 12.72 -12.31 6.27
N PRO A 33 13.42 -11.29 5.74
CA PRO A 33 13.70 -10.06 6.49
C PRO A 33 12.46 -9.22 6.85
N TYR A 34 11.29 -9.51 6.27
CA TYR A 34 10.07 -8.69 6.39
C TYR A 34 8.95 -9.34 7.21
N ILE A 35 9.15 -10.55 7.74
CA ILE A 35 8.09 -11.29 8.44
C ILE A 35 7.73 -10.66 9.80
N SER A 36 8.70 -10.05 10.49
CA SER A 36 8.51 -9.48 11.84
C SER A 36 8.96 -8.02 11.96
N ALA A 37 9.49 -7.43 10.88
CA ALA A 37 10.06 -6.09 10.92
C ALA A 37 8.99 -4.99 10.73
N LYS A 38 9.06 -3.94 11.57
CA LYS A 38 8.24 -2.74 11.44
C LYS A 38 8.99 -1.68 10.61
N ARG A 39 8.43 -1.27 9.47
CA ARG A 39 8.94 -0.16 8.65
C ARG A 39 7.82 0.85 8.37
N LYS A 40 8.11 2.15 8.43
CA LYS A 40 7.14 3.25 8.24
C LYS A 40 7.54 4.27 7.15
N GLU A 41 8.54 3.95 6.33
CA GLU A 41 9.17 4.90 5.40
C GLU A 41 8.29 5.30 4.19
N ALA A 42 7.32 4.47 3.81
CA ALA A 42 6.54 4.69 2.59
C ALA A 42 5.71 5.99 2.61
N CYS A 43 5.11 6.34 3.75
CA CYS A 43 4.25 7.52 3.86
C CYS A 43 5.03 8.83 3.67
N ASP A 44 6.25 8.90 4.20
CA ASP A 44 7.11 10.09 4.07
C ASP A 44 7.51 10.33 2.61
N LEU A 45 7.88 9.27 1.89
CA LEU A 45 8.22 9.34 0.47
C LEU A 45 7.03 9.76 -0.40
N VAL A 46 5.85 9.21 -0.13
CA VAL A 46 4.62 9.57 -0.88
C VAL A 46 4.27 11.03 -0.63
N PHE A 47 4.40 11.51 0.61
CA PHE A 47 4.16 12.92 0.93
C PHE A 47 5.14 13.85 0.21
N ASP A 48 6.43 13.53 0.21
CA ASP A 48 7.44 14.32 -0.50
C ASP A 48 7.22 14.31 -2.02
N ALA A 49 6.76 13.19 -2.59
CA ALA A 49 6.38 13.12 -3.99
C ALA A 49 5.16 14.00 -4.30
N ALA A 50 4.14 13.96 -3.44
CA ALA A 50 2.91 14.73 -3.61
C ALA A 50 3.13 16.24 -3.49
N THR A 51 3.93 16.68 -2.52
CA THR A 51 4.28 18.11 -2.35
C THR A 51 5.05 18.67 -3.55
N ARG A 52 5.76 17.83 -4.29
CA ARG A 52 6.45 18.18 -5.55
C ARG A 52 5.55 18.10 -6.79
N GLY A 53 4.25 17.84 -6.62
CA GLY A 53 3.28 17.76 -7.72
C GLY A 53 3.43 16.52 -8.61
N LYS A 54 4.10 15.46 -8.14
CA LYS A 54 4.23 14.22 -8.90
C LYS A 54 2.87 13.53 -9.06
N GLN A 55 2.72 12.80 -10.15
CA GLN A 55 1.51 12.03 -10.44
C GLN A 55 1.58 10.63 -9.83
N PHE A 56 0.42 10.09 -9.45
CA PHE A 56 0.29 8.78 -8.83
C PHE A 56 -0.65 7.88 -9.61
N LEU A 57 -0.33 6.59 -9.64
CA LEU A 57 -1.15 5.54 -10.22
C LEU A 57 -1.40 4.46 -9.18
N ILE A 58 -2.67 4.18 -8.89
CA ILE A 58 -3.09 3.14 -7.95
C ILE A 58 -3.53 1.91 -8.74
N VAL A 59 -2.89 0.76 -8.50
CA VAL A 59 -3.14 -0.48 -9.25
C VAL A 59 -3.64 -1.56 -8.32
N GLY A 60 -4.78 -2.17 -8.67
CA GLY A 60 -5.25 -3.37 -8.00
C GLY A 60 -6.38 -4.03 -8.77
N THR A 61 -6.02 -5.12 -9.46
CA THR A 61 -6.87 -5.82 -10.42
C THR A 61 -7.63 -7.01 -9.81
N LYS A 62 -7.40 -7.30 -8.53
CA LYS A 62 -8.10 -8.37 -7.80
C LYS A 62 -9.56 -7.96 -7.58
N ASN A 63 -10.51 -8.84 -7.88
CA ASN A 63 -11.95 -8.56 -7.73
C ASN A 63 -12.30 -7.98 -6.35
N LYS A 64 -11.72 -8.52 -5.27
CA LYS A 64 -11.94 -8.03 -3.89
C LYS A 64 -11.37 -6.63 -3.60
N ALA A 65 -10.46 -6.13 -4.43
CA ALA A 65 -9.77 -4.85 -4.25
C ALA A 65 -10.24 -3.78 -5.27
N ALA A 66 -10.89 -4.17 -6.36
CA ALA A 66 -11.17 -3.31 -7.50
C ALA A 66 -11.97 -2.05 -7.12
N ASP A 67 -13.01 -2.20 -6.31
CA ASP A 67 -13.84 -1.07 -5.85
C ASP A 67 -13.09 -0.17 -4.86
N SER A 68 -12.29 -0.76 -3.99
CA SER A 68 -11.47 -0.02 -3.02
C SER A 68 -10.42 0.85 -3.72
N VAL A 69 -9.81 0.34 -4.80
CA VAL A 69 -8.87 1.08 -5.64
C VAL A 69 -9.55 2.27 -6.31
N ALA A 70 -10.69 2.05 -6.97
CA ALA A 70 -11.43 3.12 -7.62
C ALA A 70 -11.85 4.22 -6.63
N ARG A 71 -12.43 3.84 -5.48
CA ARG A 71 -12.82 4.80 -4.43
C ARG A 71 -11.63 5.60 -3.89
N ALA A 72 -10.51 4.94 -3.62
CA ALA A 72 -9.31 5.60 -3.09
C ALA A 72 -8.76 6.63 -4.09
N ALA A 73 -8.64 6.25 -5.37
CA ALA A 73 -8.13 7.12 -6.42
C ALA A 73 -9.04 8.31 -6.70
N THR A 74 -10.37 8.11 -6.72
CA THR A 74 -11.34 9.21 -6.85
C THR A 74 -11.21 10.20 -5.70
N ARG A 75 -11.06 9.71 -4.45
CA ARG A 75 -10.89 10.57 -3.27
C ARG A 75 -9.61 11.40 -3.33
N THR A 76 -8.52 10.83 -3.84
CA THR A 76 -7.21 11.50 -3.93
C THR A 76 -6.97 12.21 -5.26
N ARG A 77 -7.92 12.14 -6.21
CA ARG A 77 -7.78 12.65 -7.58
C ARG A 77 -6.55 12.09 -8.32
N CYS A 78 -6.27 10.80 -8.15
CA CYS A 78 -5.16 10.11 -8.81
C CYS A 78 -5.65 9.17 -9.91
N HIS A 79 -4.75 8.73 -10.78
CA HIS A 79 -5.06 7.70 -11.79
C HIS A 79 -5.18 6.32 -11.13
N TYR A 80 -5.95 5.41 -11.73
CA TYR A 80 -6.05 4.04 -11.26
C TYR A 80 -6.31 3.00 -12.35
N VAL A 81 -5.94 1.76 -12.05
CA VAL A 81 -6.34 0.57 -12.82
C VAL A 81 -6.88 -0.48 -11.86
N ASN A 82 -8.17 -0.80 -12.02
CA ASN A 82 -8.86 -1.81 -11.23
C ASN A 82 -9.46 -2.97 -12.06
N LYS A 83 -9.38 -2.88 -13.39
CA LYS A 83 -9.73 -3.95 -14.34
C LYS A 83 -8.45 -4.63 -14.83
N LYS A 84 -8.56 -5.49 -15.86
CA LYS A 84 -7.40 -6.12 -16.50
C LYS A 84 -6.36 -5.06 -16.88
N TRP A 85 -5.15 -5.22 -16.34
CA TRP A 85 -3.98 -4.45 -16.76
C TRP A 85 -3.48 -5.04 -18.08
N LEU A 86 -3.54 -4.24 -19.15
CA LEU A 86 -3.00 -4.64 -20.45
C LEU A 86 -1.49 -4.42 -20.43
N GLY A 87 -0.72 -5.42 -20.86
CA GLY A 87 0.74 -5.32 -20.92
C GLY A 87 1.19 -4.34 -22.00
N GLY A 88 2.11 -3.45 -21.63
CA GLY A 88 2.67 -2.37 -22.45
C GLY A 88 3.51 -1.46 -21.58
#